data_AF-A0A1F4WG27-F1
#
_entry.id   AF-A0A1F4WG27-F1
#
_cell.length_a   1.000
_cell.length_b   1.000
_cell.length_c   1.000
_cell.angle_alpha   90.00
_cell.angle_beta   90.00
_cell.angle_gamma   90.00
#
_symmetry.space_group_name_H-M   'P 1'
#
loop_
_entity.id
_entity.type
_entity.pdbx_description
1 polymer ?
#
loop_
_entity_poly.entity_id
_entity_poly.type
_entity_poly.pdbx_seq_one_letter_code
_entity_poly.pdbx_strand_id
1 'polypeptide(L)'
;MILNVEGIGRVNITNWPEIERKLLYAIGFQVEDAIRKEIQKNKLIDTSQFWQSIQVGNVKDGKVEIFSDIPYACILGGRHKVRTKNGLKGIKMIKEGDEVLTQTGTFEKVLKTNKFFAYKKPKCVRLIVEYRKGKEHTLEVSHDHKILVSDRQSSFWIQASELKEGMFVFCLKKIPHNKGTRKFIKQICQKCYKEFDIEPIQLKHRPAKYCGKDCYISTRIGKGNPNYGNKYSEKTKKYLSNFHKKRLKDNPEKHPNHIMCKRGYLTDIEKNVENLFIKIGWEYIRQKKFDSLFVDFYIPSKKLIIECDGAFWHKDQNRDIERDKKLLNKDQELKIIHLHFVDKRFSKNIIENPLPNVYYLQCNPSTDSFVNPEIFEKRKILKKEDFDYTKPPKKNRGKWMYDLQIENIHSFVCNSIIVSNSYLEYGTYDFWRRFGFQRFPENPIKKKDLKAKDREGMPKGMMPFASFRRVLFNPNKMEEIVQRGFDAAVKT
;
A
#
# COMPACT_ATOMS: atom_id res chain seq x y z
N MET A 1 -3.31 -42.90 -21.37
CA MET A 1 -3.71 -42.27 -22.63
C MET A 1 -4.33 -43.36 -23.47
N ILE A 2 -5.62 -43.29 -23.76
CA ILE A 2 -6.32 -44.29 -24.57
C ILE A 2 -6.12 -43.90 -26.03
N LEU A 3 -5.59 -44.84 -26.83
CA LEU A 3 -5.23 -44.64 -28.22
C LEU A 3 -6.02 -45.64 -29.07
N ASN A 4 -7.03 -45.17 -29.81
CA ASN A 4 -7.63 -45.96 -30.88
C ASN A 4 -6.77 -45.79 -32.15
N VAL A 5 -6.32 -46.91 -32.72
CA VAL A 5 -5.56 -46.92 -33.98
C VAL A 5 -6.51 -47.32 -35.10
N GLU A 6 -6.91 -46.35 -35.91
CA GLU A 6 -7.85 -46.54 -37.03
C GLU A 6 -7.07 -46.64 -38.34
N GLY A 7 -6.58 -47.84 -38.63
CA GLY A 7 -5.76 -48.13 -39.81
C GLY A 7 -4.33 -47.60 -39.71
N ILE A 8 -3.63 -47.56 -40.85
CA ILE A 8 -2.22 -47.17 -40.90
C ILE A 8 -2.09 -45.64 -40.73
N GLY A 9 -1.65 -45.22 -39.54
CA GLY A 9 -1.15 -43.86 -39.29
C GLY A 9 -2.13 -42.85 -38.70
N ARG A 10 -3.37 -43.23 -38.33
CA ARG A 10 -4.28 -42.36 -37.56
C ARG A 10 -4.52 -42.90 -36.15
N VAL A 11 -4.32 -42.03 -35.17
CA VAL A 11 -4.45 -42.36 -33.74
C VAL A 11 -5.34 -41.34 -33.06
N ASN A 12 -6.49 -41.78 -32.55
CA ASN A 12 -7.46 -40.95 -31.85
C ASN A 12 -7.27 -41.07 -30.32
N ILE A 13 -7.12 -39.93 -29.63
CA ILE A 13 -6.98 -39.86 -28.16
C ILE A 13 -8.36 -39.64 -27.52
N THR A 14 -9.02 -40.71 -27.10
CA THR A 14 -10.41 -40.65 -26.63
C THR A 14 -10.57 -40.08 -25.21
N ASN A 15 -9.51 -40.09 -24.38
CA ASN A 15 -9.56 -39.57 -23.00
C ASN A 15 -8.79 -38.25 -22.78
N TRP A 16 -8.58 -37.45 -23.83
CA TRP A 16 -7.78 -36.21 -23.77
C TRP A 16 -8.10 -35.28 -22.57
N PRO A 17 -9.37 -34.98 -22.23
CA PRO A 17 -9.68 -34.08 -21.10
C PRO A 17 -9.22 -34.60 -19.73
N GLU A 18 -9.10 -35.92 -19.57
CA GLU A 18 -8.63 -36.55 -18.32
C GLU A 18 -7.10 -36.49 -18.21
N ILE A 19 -6.40 -36.65 -19.34
CA ILE A 19 -4.95 -36.45 -19.44
C ILE A 19 -4.62 -35.00 -19.17
N GLU A 20 -5.31 -34.07 -19.82
CA GLU A 20 -5.18 -32.63 -19.60
C GLU A 20 -5.39 -32.29 -18.11
N ARG A 21 -6.45 -32.82 -17.48
CA ARG A 21 -6.71 -32.59 -16.05
C ARG A 21 -5.58 -33.11 -15.15
N LYS A 22 -5.06 -34.32 -15.42
CA LYS A 22 -3.96 -34.92 -14.64
C LYS A 22 -2.64 -34.21 -14.88
N LEU A 23 -2.36 -33.82 -16.13
CA LEU A 23 -1.19 -33.06 -16.51
C LEU A 23 -1.20 -31.73 -15.75
N LEU A 24 -2.32 -31.00 -15.73
CA LEU A 24 -2.48 -29.75 -14.98
C LEU A 24 -2.34 -29.92 -13.45
N TYR A 25 -2.71 -31.08 -12.88
CA TYR A 25 -2.42 -31.43 -11.49
C TYR A 25 -0.96 -31.87 -11.25
N ALA A 26 -0.21 -32.29 -12.28
CA ALA A 26 1.22 -32.63 -12.16
C ALA A 26 2.09 -31.37 -12.36
N ILE A 27 1.74 -30.56 -13.37
CA ILE A 27 1.83 -29.08 -13.45
C ILE A 27 1.26 -28.40 -12.18
N GLY A 28 0.60 -29.18 -11.33
CA GLY A 28 -0.12 -28.87 -10.10
C GLY A 28 0.51 -29.41 -8.78
N PHE A 29 1.75 -29.95 -8.74
CA PHE A 29 2.44 -30.45 -7.50
C PHE A 29 3.91 -30.09 -7.02
N GLN A 30 4.69 -29.10 -7.51
CA GLN A 30 5.61 -28.24 -6.70
C GLN A 30 5.75 -26.66 -6.99
N VAL A 31 4.80 -25.88 -7.56
CA VAL A 31 4.92 -24.37 -7.55
C VAL A 31 4.72 -23.76 -6.20
N GLU A 32 3.76 -24.23 -5.40
CA GLU A 32 3.62 -23.72 -4.06
C GLU A 32 4.88 -24.04 -3.27
N ASP A 33 5.68 -25.04 -3.67
CA ASP A 33 7.07 -25.21 -3.27
C ASP A 33 8.00 -24.10 -3.85
N ALA A 34 7.91 -23.66 -5.11
CA ALA A 34 8.61 -22.47 -5.60
C ALA A 34 8.13 -21.11 -5.03
N ILE A 35 6.83 -20.90 -4.73
CA ILE A 35 6.30 -19.74 -4.00
C ILE A 35 6.75 -19.80 -2.54
N ARG A 36 6.75 -20.99 -1.92
CA ARG A 36 7.24 -21.20 -0.56
C ARG A 36 8.73 -20.85 -0.48
N LYS A 37 9.55 -21.45 -1.36
CA LYS A 37 10.98 -21.15 -1.54
C LYS A 37 11.19 -19.66 -1.84
N GLU A 38 10.30 -19.03 -2.59
CA GLU A 38 10.39 -17.60 -2.86
C GLU A 38 10.17 -16.73 -1.62
N ILE A 39 9.05 -16.93 -0.93
CA ILE A 39 8.63 -16.14 0.22
C ILE A 39 9.72 -16.25 1.29
N GLN A 40 10.25 -17.46 1.49
CA GLN A 40 11.44 -17.73 2.30
C GLN A 40 12.66 -16.93 1.83
N LYS A 41 13.08 -17.06 0.57
CA LYS A 41 14.32 -16.44 0.06
C LYS A 41 14.27 -14.92 0.00
N ASN A 42 13.11 -14.32 -0.23
CA ASN A 42 12.93 -12.87 -0.21
C ASN A 42 12.90 -12.30 1.21
N LYS A 43 12.81 -13.17 2.23
CA LYS A 43 12.61 -12.80 3.63
C LYS A 43 11.48 -11.79 3.81
N LEU A 44 10.40 -11.93 3.03
CA LEU A 44 9.21 -11.07 3.16
C LEU A 44 8.60 -11.26 4.56
N ILE A 45 7.96 -10.22 5.08
CA ILE A 45 7.54 -10.15 6.49
C ILE A 45 6.25 -10.96 6.68
N ASP A 46 6.40 -12.28 6.60
CA ASP A 46 5.42 -13.28 6.99
C ASP A 46 5.65 -13.71 8.45
N THR A 47 4.56 -14.00 9.15
CA THR A 47 4.48 -14.61 10.49
C THR A 47 4.56 -16.14 10.42
N SER A 48 5.28 -16.69 9.43
CA SER A 48 5.36 -18.10 8.99
C SER A 48 4.06 -18.72 8.45
N GLN A 49 2.92 -18.12 8.76
CA GLN A 49 1.61 -18.65 8.40
C GLN A 49 1.34 -18.48 6.89
N PHE A 50 1.78 -17.39 6.24
CA PHE A 50 1.52 -17.17 4.80
C PHE A 50 2.20 -18.28 4.02
N TRP A 51 3.49 -18.47 4.29
CA TRP A 51 4.35 -19.52 3.74
C TRP A 51 3.80 -20.95 3.98
N GLN A 52 3.45 -21.30 5.22
CA GLN A 52 2.88 -22.62 5.52
C GLN A 52 1.57 -22.86 4.78
N SER A 53 0.76 -21.81 4.63
CA SER A 53 -0.61 -21.96 4.17
C SER A 53 -0.81 -21.84 2.67
N ILE A 54 0.22 -21.45 1.92
CA ILE A 54 0.29 -21.67 0.47
C ILE A 54 -0.04 -23.17 0.19
N GLN A 55 -1.13 -23.49 -0.53
CA GLN A 55 -1.62 -24.88 -0.76
C GLN A 55 -2.30 -25.13 -2.13
N VAL A 56 -2.06 -26.29 -2.74
CA VAL A 56 -2.72 -26.74 -4.00
C VAL A 56 -4.24 -26.89 -3.87
N GLY A 57 -4.97 -26.45 -4.91
CA GLY A 57 -6.43 -26.51 -5.05
C GLY A 57 -6.96 -27.52 -6.08
N ASN A 58 -7.62 -27.04 -7.13
CA ASN A 58 -8.40 -27.87 -8.07
C ASN A 58 -8.31 -27.44 -9.54
N VAL A 59 -8.04 -28.42 -10.41
CA VAL A 59 -7.96 -28.25 -11.86
C VAL A 59 -9.33 -28.13 -12.55
N LYS A 60 -9.44 -27.18 -13.49
CA LYS A 60 -10.60 -26.96 -14.36
C LYS A 60 -10.26 -26.09 -15.58
N ASP A 61 -10.86 -26.34 -16.75
CA ASP A 61 -10.84 -25.42 -17.90
C ASP A 61 -9.42 -24.97 -18.36
N GLY A 62 -8.46 -25.91 -18.43
CA GLY A 62 -7.04 -25.61 -18.68
C GLY A 62 -6.26 -25.02 -17.49
N LYS A 63 -6.90 -24.96 -16.30
CA LYS A 63 -6.56 -24.13 -15.12
C LYS A 63 -6.88 -24.86 -13.80
N VAL A 64 -7.03 -24.15 -12.64
CA VAL A 64 -6.32 -24.49 -11.38
C VAL A 64 -6.81 -23.66 -10.11
N GLU A 65 -6.17 -23.71 -8.90
CA GLU A 65 -5.86 -22.57 -7.93
C GLU A 65 -4.91 -22.86 -6.68
N ILE A 66 -4.12 -21.88 -6.14
CA ILE A 66 -3.25 -21.93 -4.88
C ILE A 66 -3.77 -20.79 -3.99
N PHE A 67 -4.30 -21.11 -2.83
CA PHE A 67 -4.66 -20.17 -1.79
C PHE A 67 -3.58 -20.03 -0.71
N SER A 68 -3.73 -19.01 0.15
CA SER A 68 -3.12 -18.93 1.48
C SER A 68 -4.24 -18.92 2.53
N ASP A 69 -3.99 -19.50 3.71
CA ASP A 69 -5.02 -19.76 4.74
C ASP A 69 -4.94 -18.87 5.99
N ILE A 70 -3.96 -17.94 6.09
CA ILE A 70 -3.89 -17.11 7.31
C ILE A 70 -5.16 -16.26 7.45
N PRO A 71 -5.82 -16.30 8.62
CA PRO A 71 -6.75 -15.25 8.99
C PRO A 71 -5.95 -13.96 9.27
N TYR A 72 -5.99 -12.97 8.38
CA TYR A 72 -5.62 -11.59 8.73
C TYR A 72 -6.78 -10.84 9.40
N ALA A 73 -6.51 -9.64 9.89
CA ALA A 73 -7.20 -9.09 11.06
C ALA A 73 -8.59 -8.53 10.75
N CYS A 74 -9.59 -8.86 11.56
CA CYS A 74 -11.00 -8.78 11.16
C CYS A 74 -11.93 -8.11 12.19
N ILE A 75 -13.12 -7.73 11.69
CA ILE A 75 -14.32 -7.25 12.38
C ILE A 75 -15.24 -8.43 12.72
N LEU A 76 -15.66 -8.59 13.96
CA LEU A 76 -16.51 -9.70 14.41
C LEU A 76 -18.00 -9.39 14.22
N GLY A 77 -18.70 -10.22 13.44
CA GLY A 77 -20.16 -10.17 13.31
C GLY A 77 -20.67 -9.38 12.10
N GLY A 78 -21.46 -10.05 11.27
CA GLY A 78 -21.90 -9.54 9.96
C GLY A 78 -22.88 -8.36 9.95
N ARG A 79 -23.23 -7.78 11.12
CA ARG A 79 -24.25 -6.71 11.24
C ARG A 79 -23.65 -5.29 11.24
N HIS A 80 -22.35 -5.12 11.50
CA HIS A 80 -21.65 -3.84 11.43
C HIS A 80 -21.85 -3.15 10.06
N LYS A 81 -22.03 -1.83 10.04
CA LYS A 81 -22.49 -1.05 8.89
C LYS A 81 -21.34 -0.30 8.22
N VAL A 82 -21.01 -0.68 7.00
CA VAL A 82 -20.04 0.03 6.15
C VAL A 82 -20.77 1.10 5.33
N ARG A 83 -20.16 2.28 5.18
CA ARG A 83 -20.71 3.39 4.40
C ARG A 83 -20.35 3.21 2.91
N THR A 84 -21.30 2.81 2.07
CA THR A 84 -21.15 2.83 0.60
C THR A 84 -21.54 4.20 0.01
N LYS A 85 -21.25 4.46 -1.27
CA LYS A 85 -21.71 5.64 -2.03
C LYS A 85 -23.23 5.72 -2.11
N ASN A 86 -23.83 4.55 -2.31
CA ASN A 86 -25.27 4.38 -2.19
C ASN A 86 -25.74 4.53 -0.73
N GLY A 87 -24.86 4.47 0.28
CA GLY A 87 -25.08 4.62 1.74
C GLY A 87 -24.74 3.38 2.61
N LEU A 88 -25.19 3.36 3.88
CA LEU A 88 -24.97 2.30 4.90
C LEU A 88 -25.46 0.85 4.58
N LYS A 89 -24.54 -0.08 4.30
CA LYS A 89 -24.81 -1.52 4.15
C LYS A 89 -24.15 -2.35 5.27
N GLY A 90 -24.71 -3.51 5.65
CA GLY A 90 -24.05 -4.42 6.60
C GLY A 90 -22.84 -5.13 5.97
N ILE A 91 -21.75 -5.32 6.72
CA ILE A 91 -20.48 -5.85 6.18
C ILE A 91 -20.60 -7.25 5.55
N LYS A 92 -21.46 -8.14 6.08
CA LYS A 92 -21.76 -9.45 5.43
C LYS A 92 -22.47 -9.33 4.08
N MET A 93 -23.02 -8.15 3.80
CA MET A 93 -23.70 -7.81 2.55
C MET A 93 -22.80 -6.95 1.68
N ILE A 94 -21.74 -6.32 2.23
CA ILE A 94 -20.59 -5.86 1.45
C ILE A 94 -19.93 -7.09 0.83
N LYS A 95 -19.31 -6.79 -0.29
CA LYS A 95 -19.12 -7.57 -1.49
C LYS A 95 -18.33 -6.61 -2.40
N GLU A 96 -17.41 -7.10 -3.21
CA GLU A 96 -16.43 -6.31 -3.96
C GLU A 96 -17.01 -5.58 -5.18
N GLY A 97 -16.20 -4.75 -5.83
CA GLY A 97 -16.57 -3.94 -6.99
C GLY A 97 -17.25 -2.61 -6.67
N ASP A 98 -17.43 -2.30 -5.38
CA ASP A 98 -18.41 -1.31 -4.95
C ASP A 98 -17.90 -0.23 -4.03
N GLU A 99 -18.47 0.94 -4.23
CA GLU A 99 -17.90 2.22 -3.82
C GLU A 99 -18.17 2.47 -2.32
N VAL A 100 -17.12 2.52 -1.50
CA VAL A 100 -17.16 2.77 -0.04
C VAL A 100 -16.46 4.05 0.36
N LEU A 101 -16.99 4.70 1.40
CA LEU A 101 -16.43 5.94 1.93
C LEU A 101 -15.10 5.65 2.62
N THR A 102 -14.10 6.44 2.26
CA THR A 102 -12.73 6.34 2.76
C THR A 102 -12.36 7.62 3.53
N GLN A 103 -11.20 7.62 4.18
CA GLN A 103 -10.71 8.75 5.01
C GLN A 103 -10.56 10.09 4.28
N THR A 104 -10.34 10.11 2.97
CA THR A 104 -10.29 11.33 2.13
C THR A 104 -11.67 11.94 1.92
N GLY A 105 -12.74 11.21 2.24
CA GLY A 105 -14.12 11.59 1.92
C GLY A 105 -14.57 11.18 0.51
N THR A 106 -13.70 10.54 -0.27
CA THR A 106 -14.05 9.98 -1.58
C THR A 106 -14.68 8.59 -1.43
N PHE A 107 -15.29 8.11 -2.52
CA PHE A 107 -15.90 6.79 -2.59
C PHE A 107 -15.11 5.90 -3.55
N GLU A 108 -14.31 4.98 -3.02
CA GLU A 108 -13.41 4.09 -3.77
C GLU A 108 -13.97 2.66 -3.83
N LYS A 109 -13.65 1.85 -4.85
CA LYS A 109 -14.22 0.50 -4.99
C LYS A 109 -13.59 -0.50 -4.01
N VAL A 110 -14.39 -1.39 -3.42
CA VAL A 110 -13.90 -2.55 -2.65
C VAL A 110 -13.21 -3.56 -3.60
N LEU A 111 -12.01 -4.01 -3.24
CA LEU A 111 -11.19 -4.98 -3.98
C LEU A 111 -11.22 -6.41 -3.43
N LYS A 112 -11.38 -6.65 -2.12
CA LYS A 112 -11.44 -8.02 -1.54
C LYS A 112 -12.25 -8.09 -0.24
N THR A 113 -12.79 -9.27 0.10
CA THR A 113 -13.45 -9.59 1.38
C THR A 113 -13.00 -10.94 2.00
N ASN A 114 -12.85 -11.02 3.33
CA ASN A 114 -12.41 -12.22 4.08
C ASN A 114 -13.40 -12.65 5.18
N LYS A 115 -13.42 -13.93 5.63
CA LYS A 115 -14.14 -14.38 6.85
C LYS A 115 -13.62 -15.67 7.51
N PHE A 116 -13.82 -15.85 8.83
CA PHE A 116 -13.56 -17.12 9.55
C PHE A 116 -14.32 -17.24 10.89
N PHE A 117 -14.33 -18.43 11.50
CA PHE A 117 -14.91 -18.68 12.84
C PHE A 117 -14.06 -18.04 13.96
N ALA A 118 -14.71 -17.32 14.88
CA ALA A 118 -14.02 -16.60 15.95
C ALA A 118 -13.11 -17.47 16.83
N TYR A 119 -13.43 -18.76 17.07
CA TYR A 119 -12.64 -19.63 17.95
C TYR A 119 -11.18 -19.87 17.51
N LYS A 120 -10.80 -19.55 16.26
CA LYS A 120 -9.41 -19.63 15.77
C LYS A 120 -8.55 -18.39 16.10
N LYS A 121 -9.16 -17.20 16.15
CA LYS A 121 -8.59 -16.03 16.84
C LYS A 121 -9.51 -15.70 18.02
N PRO A 122 -9.49 -16.54 19.07
CA PRO A 122 -10.50 -16.43 20.11
C PRO A 122 -10.44 -15.06 20.80
N LYS A 123 -9.23 -14.50 20.92
CA LYS A 123 -8.94 -13.17 21.47
C LYS A 123 -9.44 -12.04 20.55
N CYS A 124 -10.49 -11.39 20.99
CA CYS A 124 -11.19 -10.29 20.32
C CYS A 124 -11.28 -9.05 21.22
N VAL A 125 -11.54 -7.89 20.63
CA VAL A 125 -11.73 -6.60 21.32
C VAL A 125 -13.06 -5.99 20.89
N ARG A 126 -13.89 -5.52 21.84
CA ARG A 126 -15.04 -4.64 21.58
C ARG A 126 -14.62 -3.22 21.94
N LEU A 127 -14.65 -2.34 20.96
CA LEU A 127 -14.47 -0.90 21.13
C LEU A 127 -15.86 -0.27 21.26
N ILE A 128 -16.04 0.53 22.32
CA ILE A 128 -17.18 1.42 22.48
C ILE A 128 -16.66 2.85 22.34
N VAL A 129 -17.17 3.57 21.36
CA VAL A 129 -16.73 4.92 20.99
C VAL A 129 -17.89 5.89 21.16
N GLU A 130 -17.62 7.08 21.69
CA GLU A 130 -18.62 8.14 21.77
C GLU A 130 -19.07 8.50 20.34
N TYR A 131 -20.36 8.39 20.06
CA TYR A 131 -20.93 8.89 18.80
C TYR A 131 -21.57 10.26 19.01
N ARG A 132 -22.26 10.45 20.14
CA ARG A 132 -22.85 11.72 20.62
C ARG A 132 -22.93 11.67 22.15
N LYS A 133 -23.20 12.80 22.82
CA LYS A 133 -23.57 12.82 24.25
C LYS A 133 -24.71 11.83 24.50
N GLY A 134 -24.44 10.77 25.28
CA GLY A 134 -25.39 9.69 25.58
C GLY A 134 -25.72 8.71 24.43
N LYS A 135 -24.93 8.66 23.34
CA LYS A 135 -25.08 7.64 22.28
C LYS A 135 -23.74 7.13 21.79
N GLU A 136 -23.65 5.82 21.59
CA GLU A 136 -22.40 5.11 21.35
C GLU A 136 -22.38 4.42 19.98
N HIS A 137 -21.17 4.07 19.54
CA HIS A 137 -20.93 3.13 18.45
C HIS A 137 -20.02 1.99 18.92
N THR A 138 -20.44 0.77 18.60
CA THR A 138 -19.74 -0.46 18.97
C THR A 138 -19.05 -1.06 17.75
N LEU A 139 -17.79 -1.45 17.88
CA LEU A 139 -17.03 -2.18 16.86
C LEU A 139 -16.32 -3.36 17.51
N GLU A 140 -16.66 -4.59 17.13
CA GLU A 140 -15.97 -5.79 17.59
C GLU A 140 -14.89 -6.19 16.55
N VAL A 141 -13.65 -6.46 16.95
CA VAL A 141 -12.50 -6.81 16.08
C VAL A 141 -11.57 -7.86 16.73
N SER A 142 -10.59 -8.41 16.00
CA SER A 142 -9.49 -9.20 16.58
C SER A 142 -8.39 -8.32 17.22
N HIS A 143 -7.63 -8.86 18.18
CA HIS A 143 -6.56 -8.12 18.91
C HIS A 143 -5.53 -7.42 18.01
N ASP A 144 -5.32 -7.91 16.79
CA ASP A 144 -4.30 -7.47 15.84
C ASP A 144 -4.82 -6.51 14.74
N HIS A 145 -6.13 -6.23 14.69
CA HIS A 145 -6.72 -5.35 13.67
C HIS A 145 -6.35 -3.87 13.93
N LYS A 146 -6.16 -3.07 12.87
CA LYS A 146 -5.67 -1.69 13.01
C LYS A 146 -6.75 -0.63 12.78
N ILE A 147 -6.75 0.39 13.64
CA ILE A 147 -7.72 1.50 13.65
C ILE A 147 -6.97 2.83 13.45
N LEU A 148 -7.57 3.81 12.78
CA LEU A 148 -6.96 5.12 12.58
C LEU A 148 -7.21 5.99 13.82
N VAL A 149 -6.13 6.25 14.57
CA VAL A 149 -6.14 7.09 15.75
C VAL A 149 -5.52 8.45 15.49
N SER A 150 -5.84 9.40 16.38
CA SER A 150 -5.20 10.70 16.43
C SER A 150 -4.54 10.89 17.80
N ASP A 151 -3.28 11.32 17.80
CA ASP A 151 -2.76 12.10 18.91
C ASP A 151 -3.19 13.59 18.74
N ARG A 152 -2.69 14.49 19.58
CA ARG A 152 -3.07 15.91 19.51
C ARG A 152 -2.64 16.59 18.20
N GLN A 153 -1.55 16.12 17.58
CA GLN A 153 -0.86 16.74 16.45
C GLN A 153 -0.81 15.86 15.18
N SER A 154 -0.96 14.53 15.29
CA SER A 154 -0.84 13.62 14.14
C SER A 154 -1.87 12.47 14.09
N SER A 155 -1.98 11.83 12.93
CA SER A 155 -2.88 10.71 12.64
C SER A 155 -2.07 9.47 12.25
N PHE A 156 -2.34 8.31 12.84
CA PHE A 156 -1.60 7.07 12.59
C PHE A 156 -2.42 5.79 12.88
N TRP A 157 -1.92 4.66 12.38
CA TRP A 157 -2.52 3.33 12.55
C TRP A 157 -1.95 2.61 13.77
N ILE A 158 -2.80 1.96 14.59
CA ILE A 158 -2.40 1.21 15.81
C ILE A 158 -3.25 -0.07 15.98
N GLN A 159 -2.70 -1.12 16.61
CA GLN A 159 -3.42 -2.39 16.83
C GLN A 159 -4.50 -2.30 17.91
N ALA A 160 -5.60 -3.04 17.74
CA ALA A 160 -6.77 -3.00 18.62
C ALA A 160 -6.48 -3.46 20.06
N SER A 161 -5.52 -4.36 20.26
CA SER A 161 -5.04 -4.75 21.61
C SER A 161 -4.18 -3.70 22.29
N GLU A 162 -3.57 -2.78 21.53
CA GLU A 162 -2.77 -1.65 22.05
C GLU A 162 -3.61 -0.39 22.28
N LEU A 163 -4.82 -0.33 21.71
CA LEU A 163 -5.78 0.75 21.97
C LEU A 163 -6.09 0.85 23.46
N LYS A 164 -6.29 2.08 23.91
CA LYS A 164 -6.64 2.41 25.30
C LYS A 164 -7.88 3.28 25.33
N GLU A 165 -8.64 3.12 26.41
CA GLU A 165 -9.72 4.04 26.75
C GLU A 165 -9.15 5.46 26.87
N GLY A 166 -9.90 6.45 26.37
CA GLY A 166 -9.43 7.83 26.28
C GLY A 166 -8.57 8.19 25.05
N MET A 167 -8.13 7.22 24.23
CA MET A 167 -7.57 7.54 22.91
C MET A 167 -8.65 8.10 21.96
N PHE A 168 -8.24 8.89 20.97
CA PHE A 168 -9.13 9.39 19.92
C PHE A 168 -9.02 8.56 18.65
N VAL A 169 -10.15 8.09 18.14
CA VAL A 169 -10.30 7.53 16.79
C VAL A 169 -10.98 8.54 15.87
N PHE A 170 -10.80 8.40 14.57
CA PHE A 170 -11.58 9.18 13.60
C PHE A 170 -12.93 8.51 13.36
N CYS A 171 -14.00 9.24 13.67
CA CYS A 171 -15.36 8.89 13.31
C CYS A 171 -15.84 9.77 12.15
N LEU A 172 -16.65 9.19 11.26
CA LEU A 172 -17.49 9.94 10.33
C LEU A 172 -18.35 10.89 11.16
N LYS A 173 -18.25 12.20 10.89
CA LYS A 173 -19.16 13.17 11.51
C LYS A 173 -20.58 12.71 11.30
N LYS A 174 -21.45 13.03 12.25
CA LYS A 174 -22.89 12.99 12.03
C LYS A 174 -23.27 13.98 10.92
N ILE A 175 -23.17 13.55 9.67
CA ILE A 175 -23.98 14.12 8.59
C ILE A 175 -25.44 13.94 9.03
N PRO A 176 -26.30 14.97 9.02
CA PRO A 176 -27.75 14.73 8.92
C PRO A 176 -28.05 13.73 7.72
N HIS A 177 -29.02 12.78 7.76
CA HIS A 177 -28.80 11.26 7.72
C HIS A 177 -29.35 10.29 6.51
N ASN A 178 -28.70 9.16 5.87
CA ASN A 178 -29.15 8.12 4.71
C ASN A 178 -28.35 6.72 4.12
N LYS A 179 -28.98 5.66 3.37
CA LYS A 179 -28.80 4.48 2.24
C LYS A 179 -27.89 3.07 2.01
N GLY A 180 -27.51 2.34 0.82
CA GLY A 180 -26.39 1.20 0.45
C GLY A 180 -26.36 -0.19 -0.54
N THR A 181 -25.25 -0.77 -1.28
CA THR A 181 -25.14 -2.05 -2.32
C THR A 181 -23.78 -3.00 -2.71
N ARG A 182 -23.68 -4.09 -3.68
CA ARG A 182 -22.52 -4.78 -4.61
C ARG A 182 -22.00 -6.39 -4.87
N LYS A 183 -20.76 -6.95 -5.45
CA LYS A 183 -20.15 -8.46 -5.77
C LYS A 183 -18.72 -8.94 -6.59
N PHE A 184 -17.91 -10.14 -6.41
CA PHE A 184 -16.61 -10.78 -7.17
C PHE A 184 -16.28 -12.39 -7.56
N ILE A 185 -15.01 -12.97 -7.96
CA ILE A 185 -14.48 -14.41 -8.52
C ILE A 185 -12.89 -15.01 -8.48
N LYS A 186 -12.25 -15.96 -9.36
CA LYS A 186 -11.00 -16.99 -9.25
C LYS A 186 -9.89 -17.38 -10.45
N GLN A 187 -8.56 -17.94 -10.36
CA GLN A 187 -7.58 -18.54 -11.49
C GLN A 187 -6.22 -19.55 -11.53
N ILE A 188 -4.88 -19.26 -11.91
CA ILE A 188 -3.69 -20.19 -12.42
C ILE A 188 -2.10 -20.08 -12.04
N CYS A 189 -1.16 -21.11 -12.25
CA CYS A 189 0.41 -21.14 -12.18
C CYS A 189 1.31 -22.34 -12.82
N GLN A 190 2.73 -22.41 -12.83
CA GLN A 190 3.77 -23.56 -13.15
C GLN A 190 5.43 -23.42 -13.09
N LYS A 191 6.28 -23.25 -12.02
CA LYS A 191 7.76 -23.70 -11.93
C LYS A 191 7.99 -24.64 -10.78
N CYS A 192 8.69 -25.74 -11.08
CA CYS A 192 8.44 -27.02 -10.47
C CYS A 192 6.94 -27.26 -10.24
N TYR A 193 6.08 -26.69 -11.10
CA TYR A 193 4.76 -27.23 -11.39
C TYR A 193 3.71 -27.24 -10.24
N LYS A 194 3.04 -26.14 -9.80
CA LYS A 194 1.72 -26.04 -9.04
C LYS A 194 0.94 -24.84 -9.61
N GLU A 195 -0.01 -24.31 -8.86
CA GLU A 195 -1.36 -24.05 -9.36
C GLU A 195 -1.96 -22.91 -8.47
N PHE A 196 -2.25 -21.64 -8.91
CA PHE A 196 -2.39 -20.39 -8.05
C PHE A 196 -3.72 -19.56 -8.08
N ASP A 197 -4.13 -18.93 -6.96
CA ASP A 197 -5.36 -18.11 -6.76
C ASP A 197 -5.41 -16.75 -7.47
N ILE A 198 -6.52 -16.36 -8.12
CA ILE A 198 -6.61 -15.05 -8.80
C ILE A 198 -8.03 -14.43 -8.82
N GLU A 199 -8.22 -13.21 -8.32
CA GLU A 199 -9.48 -12.45 -8.43
C GLU A 199 -9.96 -12.19 -9.88
N PRO A 200 -11.27 -11.94 -10.14
CA PRO A 200 -11.77 -11.77 -11.50
C PRO A 200 -11.22 -10.52 -12.19
N ILE A 201 -10.78 -9.53 -11.40
CA ILE A 201 -10.12 -8.33 -11.89
C ILE A 201 -8.65 -8.59 -12.24
N GLN A 202 -7.99 -9.53 -11.56
CA GLN A 202 -6.58 -9.87 -11.77
C GLN A 202 -6.39 -10.88 -12.92
N LEU A 203 -7.32 -11.84 -13.03
CA LEU A 203 -7.45 -12.79 -14.14
C LEU A 203 -7.48 -12.07 -15.50
N LYS A 204 -8.13 -10.90 -15.49
CA LYS A 204 -8.30 -10.00 -16.62
C LYS A 204 -7.03 -9.21 -16.99
N HIS A 205 -6.00 -9.19 -16.14
CA HIS A 205 -4.82 -8.36 -16.35
C HIS A 205 -3.57 -9.12 -16.79
N ARG A 206 -3.15 -10.19 -16.09
CA ARG A 206 -2.09 -11.09 -16.58
C ARG A 206 -2.38 -12.53 -16.15
N PRO A 207 -2.13 -13.55 -17.00
CA PRO A 207 -1.98 -14.90 -16.49
C PRO A 207 -0.76 -14.88 -15.57
N ALA A 208 -0.94 -15.32 -14.32
CA ALA A 208 0.15 -15.57 -13.38
C ALA A 208 0.92 -16.81 -13.85
N LYS A 209 1.57 -16.63 -15.00
CA LYS A 209 2.18 -17.62 -15.90
C LYS A 209 3.59 -17.96 -15.42
N TYR A 210 3.73 -17.92 -14.12
CA TYR A 210 4.66 -17.05 -13.44
C TYR A 210 4.40 -17.30 -11.94
N CYS A 211 5.31 -17.57 -10.98
CA CYS A 211 4.88 -17.94 -9.59
C CYS A 211 5.60 -17.35 -8.35
N GLY A 212 6.91 -17.55 -8.17
CA GLY A 212 7.77 -16.91 -7.16
C GLY A 212 8.88 -16.06 -7.79
N LYS A 213 9.16 -14.86 -7.26
CA LYS A 213 10.11 -13.81 -7.70
C LYS A 213 11.58 -14.20 -8.07
N ASP A 214 11.93 -15.47 -8.13
CA ASP A 214 13.20 -16.03 -8.56
C ASP A 214 13.15 -16.55 -9.98
N CYS A 215 12.16 -17.35 -10.37
CA CYS A 215 12.41 -18.22 -11.53
C CYS A 215 12.37 -17.51 -12.91
N TYR A 216 11.95 -16.22 -13.00
CA TYR A 216 12.36 -15.31 -14.09
C TYR A 216 13.51 -14.37 -13.75
N ILE A 217 13.89 -14.16 -12.48
CA ILE A 217 15.17 -13.48 -12.20
C ILE A 217 16.33 -14.34 -12.70
N SER A 218 16.24 -15.66 -12.48
CA SER A 218 17.18 -16.67 -13.00
C SER A 218 17.06 -16.92 -14.50
N THR A 219 16.08 -16.33 -15.21
CA THR A 219 15.98 -16.41 -16.67
C THR A 219 16.07 -15.05 -17.40
N ARG A 220 16.26 -13.93 -16.68
CA ARG A 220 16.39 -12.57 -17.29
C ARG A 220 17.72 -11.84 -17.12
N ILE A 221 18.66 -12.28 -16.26
CA ILE A 221 19.96 -11.59 -16.09
C ILE A 221 21.11 -12.59 -16.27
N GLY A 222 21.69 -12.61 -17.47
CA GLY A 222 22.84 -13.45 -17.81
C GLY A 222 24.18 -12.86 -17.38
N LYS A 223 25.21 -13.72 -17.23
CA LYS A 223 26.56 -13.36 -16.76
C LYS A 223 27.37 -12.45 -17.71
N GLY A 224 26.94 -12.27 -18.97
CA GLY A 224 27.73 -11.65 -20.04
C GLY A 224 27.73 -10.11 -20.13
N ASN A 225 27.17 -9.39 -19.16
CA ASN A 225 27.15 -7.92 -19.19
C ASN A 225 28.46 -7.35 -18.59
N PRO A 226 29.25 -6.53 -19.32
CA PRO A 226 30.54 -6.00 -18.82
C PRO A 226 30.42 -5.03 -17.63
N ASN A 227 29.22 -4.53 -17.33
CA ASN A 227 28.94 -3.76 -16.12
C ASN A 227 28.50 -4.63 -14.92
N TYR A 228 28.49 -5.96 -15.05
CA TYR A 228 28.06 -6.89 -13.99
C TYR A 228 29.13 -7.04 -12.90
N GLY A 229 29.16 -6.09 -11.96
CA GLY A 229 29.98 -6.14 -10.74
C GLY A 229 30.91 -4.94 -10.56
N ASN A 230 31.25 -4.24 -11.66
CA ASN A 230 32.14 -3.08 -11.65
C ASN A 230 31.54 -1.90 -10.88
N LYS A 231 32.36 -1.24 -10.04
CA LYS A 231 31.97 -0.07 -9.24
C LYS A 231 32.86 1.12 -9.57
N TYR A 232 32.26 2.26 -9.90
CA TYR A 232 32.99 3.51 -10.12
C TYR A 232 33.79 3.95 -8.88
N SER A 233 35.04 4.38 -9.09
CA SER A 233 35.86 5.00 -8.05
C SER A 233 35.29 6.36 -7.61
N GLU A 234 35.61 6.83 -6.41
CA GLU A 234 35.21 8.17 -5.96
C GLU A 234 35.77 9.29 -6.84
N LYS A 235 36.98 9.13 -7.40
CA LYS A 235 37.56 10.05 -8.38
C LYS A 235 36.69 10.13 -9.64
N THR A 236 36.23 8.98 -10.16
CA THR A 236 35.32 8.90 -11.31
C THR A 236 33.94 9.50 -10.99
N LYS A 237 33.38 9.25 -9.79
CA LYS A 237 32.10 9.84 -9.37
C LYS A 237 32.19 11.37 -9.26
N LYS A 238 33.27 11.91 -8.67
CA LYS A 238 33.50 13.36 -8.55
C LYS A 238 33.70 14.01 -9.92
N TYR A 239 34.44 13.36 -10.82
CA TYR A 239 34.56 13.78 -12.22
C TYR A 239 33.19 13.82 -12.92
N LEU A 240 32.42 12.73 -12.89
CA LEU A 240 31.10 12.66 -13.53
C LEU A 240 30.10 13.68 -12.93
N SER A 241 30.14 13.92 -11.62
CA SER A 241 29.32 14.95 -10.96
C SER A 241 29.69 16.36 -11.44
N ASN A 242 30.98 16.68 -11.52
CA ASN A 242 31.45 17.98 -12.01
C ASN A 242 31.17 18.15 -13.52
N PHE A 243 31.34 17.10 -14.32
CA PHE A 243 30.97 17.07 -15.74
C PHE A 243 29.47 17.31 -15.93
N HIS A 244 28.60 16.65 -15.16
CA HIS A 244 27.17 16.92 -15.19
C HIS A 244 26.84 18.35 -14.79
N LYS A 245 27.43 18.89 -13.72
CA LYS A 245 27.23 20.29 -13.30
C LYS A 245 27.65 21.28 -14.40
N LYS A 246 28.82 21.10 -15.01
CA LYS A 246 29.29 21.93 -16.12
C LYS A 246 28.33 21.80 -17.31
N ARG A 247 28.02 20.58 -17.75
CA ARG A 247 27.08 20.33 -18.87
C ARG A 247 25.73 21.00 -18.64
N LEU A 248 25.19 20.99 -17.41
CA LEU A 248 23.92 21.62 -17.09
C LEU A 248 23.97 23.14 -16.95
N LYS A 249 25.13 23.72 -16.59
CA LYS A 249 25.36 25.17 -16.64
C LYS A 249 25.46 25.65 -18.10
N ASP A 250 26.23 24.94 -18.89
CA ASP A 250 26.53 25.28 -20.28
C ASP A 250 25.37 24.92 -21.24
N ASN A 251 24.42 24.08 -20.81
CA ASN A 251 23.26 23.61 -21.58
C ASN A 251 22.01 23.55 -20.65
N PRO A 252 21.42 24.69 -20.27
CA PRO A 252 20.29 24.74 -19.32
C PRO A 252 19.03 24.04 -19.85
N GLU A 253 18.87 23.92 -21.17
CA GLU A 253 17.78 23.18 -21.82
C GLU A 253 17.90 21.66 -21.62
N LYS A 254 19.10 21.16 -21.26
CA LYS A 254 19.35 19.77 -20.88
C LYS A 254 19.13 19.51 -19.37
N HIS A 255 18.67 20.49 -18.59
CA HIS A 255 18.35 20.32 -17.17
C HIS A 255 17.09 19.44 -16.99
N PRO A 256 17.07 18.46 -16.06
CA PRO A 256 15.91 17.60 -15.85
C PRO A 256 14.60 18.38 -15.67
N ASN A 257 14.59 19.42 -14.83
CA ASN A 257 13.39 20.26 -14.62
C ASN A 257 12.95 20.96 -15.92
N HIS A 258 13.88 21.43 -16.77
CA HIS A 258 13.52 22.04 -18.06
C HIS A 258 12.93 21.00 -19.02
N ILE A 259 13.54 19.81 -19.10
CA ILE A 259 13.03 18.70 -19.93
C ILE A 259 11.65 18.24 -19.44
N MET A 260 11.43 18.18 -18.13
CA MET A 260 10.16 17.76 -17.52
C MET A 260 9.08 18.83 -17.70
N CYS A 261 9.40 20.10 -17.47
CA CYS A 261 8.52 21.24 -17.79
C CYS A 261 8.14 21.26 -19.28
N LYS A 262 9.10 21.12 -20.20
CA LYS A 262 8.85 21.07 -21.66
C LYS A 262 8.03 19.85 -22.09
N ARG A 263 8.04 18.77 -21.29
CA ARG A 263 7.18 17.58 -21.47
C ARG A 263 5.86 17.65 -20.69
N GLY A 264 5.59 18.75 -19.99
CA GLY A 264 4.41 18.92 -19.15
C GLY A 264 4.33 17.97 -17.95
N TYR A 265 5.41 17.27 -17.59
CA TYR A 265 5.42 16.27 -16.53
C TYR A 265 5.31 16.94 -15.15
N LEU A 266 4.35 16.49 -14.36
CA LEU A 266 4.14 16.88 -12.97
C LEU A 266 4.46 15.72 -12.02
N THR A 267 4.98 16.02 -10.83
CA THR A 267 4.96 15.10 -9.69
C THR A 267 3.51 14.80 -9.25
N ASP A 268 3.31 13.72 -8.50
CA ASP A 268 1.97 13.37 -8.02
C ASP A 268 1.43 14.37 -6.98
N ILE A 269 2.31 15.16 -6.35
CA ILE A 269 1.94 16.29 -5.50
C ILE A 269 1.39 17.43 -6.38
N GLU A 270 2.15 17.89 -7.37
CA GLU A 270 1.72 18.94 -8.29
C GLU A 270 0.40 18.58 -9.00
N LYS A 271 0.20 17.32 -9.41
CA LYS A 271 -1.09 16.86 -9.98
C LYS A 271 -2.25 17.04 -9.02
N ASN A 272 -2.08 16.72 -7.73
CA ASN A 272 -3.14 16.87 -6.74
C ASN A 272 -3.51 18.34 -6.52
N VAL A 273 -2.53 19.23 -6.59
CA VAL A 273 -2.69 20.69 -6.48
C VAL A 273 -3.30 21.28 -7.76
N GLU A 274 -2.87 20.84 -8.94
CA GLU A 274 -3.46 21.21 -10.23
C GLU A 274 -4.95 20.82 -10.32
N ASN A 275 -5.28 19.57 -9.97
CA ASN A 275 -6.66 19.09 -9.92
C ASN A 275 -7.53 19.89 -8.93
N LEU A 276 -6.95 20.42 -7.85
CA LEU A 276 -7.65 21.30 -6.93
C LEU A 276 -7.98 22.65 -7.58
N PHE A 277 -7.04 23.28 -8.29
CA PHE A 277 -7.27 24.56 -8.97
C PHE A 277 -8.31 24.45 -10.09
N ILE A 278 -8.24 23.39 -10.90
CA ILE A 278 -9.26 23.08 -11.93
C ILE A 278 -10.64 22.93 -11.28
N LYS A 279 -10.74 22.19 -10.17
CA LYS A 279 -12.00 21.95 -9.45
C LYS A 279 -12.64 23.22 -8.87
N ILE A 280 -11.84 24.20 -8.45
CA ILE A 280 -12.33 25.48 -7.88
C ILE A 280 -12.45 26.61 -8.92
N GLY A 281 -12.19 26.33 -10.20
CA GLY A 281 -12.28 27.33 -11.28
C GLY A 281 -11.27 28.46 -11.16
N TRP A 282 -10.08 28.21 -10.61
CA TRP A 282 -9.02 29.22 -10.53
C TRP A 282 -8.12 29.15 -11.77
N GLU A 283 -7.85 30.31 -12.36
CA GLU A 283 -6.85 30.47 -13.41
C GLU A 283 -5.43 30.44 -12.82
N TYR A 284 -4.54 29.64 -13.40
CA TYR A 284 -3.15 29.51 -12.99
C TYR A 284 -2.22 29.33 -14.20
N ILE A 285 -0.96 29.74 -14.02
CA ILE A 285 0.15 29.51 -14.94
C ILE A 285 1.13 28.56 -14.25
N ARG A 286 1.29 27.34 -14.78
CA ARG A 286 2.25 26.35 -14.26
C ARG A 286 3.68 26.75 -14.59
N GLN A 287 4.62 26.40 -13.71
CA GLN A 287 6.07 26.56 -13.93
C GLN A 287 6.40 27.97 -14.44
N LYS A 288 5.77 28.99 -13.82
CA LYS A 288 5.86 30.39 -14.22
C LYS A 288 7.30 30.86 -13.98
N LYS A 289 7.92 31.44 -15.01
CA LYS A 289 9.29 31.93 -14.94
C LYS A 289 9.34 33.36 -14.37
N PHE A 290 10.17 33.57 -13.35
CA PHE A 290 10.54 34.85 -12.77
C PHE A 290 12.07 34.97 -12.82
N ASP A 291 12.60 35.75 -13.76
CA ASP A 291 14.02 35.82 -14.13
C ASP A 291 14.68 34.45 -14.35
N SER A 292 15.49 33.97 -13.41
CA SER A 292 16.18 32.67 -13.44
C SER A 292 15.46 31.57 -12.65
N LEU A 293 14.40 31.95 -11.92
CA LEU A 293 13.58 31.06 -11.11
C LEU A 293 12.35 30.59 -11.88
N PHE A 294 11.89 29.40 -11.54
CA PHE A 294 10.59 28.86 -11.93
C PHE A 294 9.81 28.62 -10.63
N VAL A 295 8.49 28.78 -10.69
CA VAL A 295 7.58 28.52 -9.57
C VAL A 295 6.46 27.59 -10.00
N ASP A 296 6.10 26.61 -9.17
CA ASP A 296 5.28 25.47 -9.61
C ASP A 296 3.93 25.91 -10.16
N PHE A 297 3.25 26.84 -9.46
CA PHE A 297 2.04 27.50 -9.94
C PHE A 297 2.02 28.99 -9.58
N TYR A 298 1.53 29.83 -10.49
CA TYR A 298 1.27 31.25 -10.26
C TYR A 298 -0.17 31.60 -10.64
N ILE A 299 -0.89 32.33 -9.78
CA ILE A 299 -2.29 32.73 -9.91
C ILE A 299 -2.32 34.25 -10.16
N PRO A 300 -2.46 34.71 -11.42
CA PRO A 300 -2.24 36.12 -11.77
C PRO A 300 -3.20 37.07 -11.06
N SER A 301 -4.49 36.70 -10.99
CA SER A 301 -5.56 37.49 -10.35
C SER A 301 -5.43 37.67 -8.83
N LYS A 302 -4.37 37.13 -8.22
CA LYS A 302 -4.10 37.22 -6.77
C LYS A 302 -2.64 37.54 -6.44
N LYS A 303 -1.78 37.77 -7.46
CA LYS A 303 -0.31 37.84 -7.33
C LYS A 303 0.27 36.70 -6.45
N LEU A 304 -0.28 35.50 -6.57
CA LEU A 304 -0.04 34.39 -5.64
C LEU A 304 0.75 33.26 -6.29
N ILE A 305 1.84 32.85 -5.64
CA ILE A 305 2.71 31.73 -6.00
C ILE A 305 2.40 30.55 -5.05
N ILE A 306 2.33 29.34 -5.60
CA ILE A 306 2.16 28.08 -4.84
C ILE A 306 3.30 27.11 -5.20
N GLU A 307 3.97 26.59 -4.18
CA GLU A 307 5.11 25.66 -4.28
C GLU A 307 4.76 24.28 -3.69
N CYS A 308 5.17 23.20 -4.35
CA CYS A 308 4.73 21.82 -4.06
C CYS A 308 5.78 20.99 -3.29
N ASP A 309 6.25 21.54 -2.17
CA ASP A 309 7.45 21.11 -1.45
C ASP A 309 7.40 19.68 -0.85
N GLY A 310 7.74 18.68 -1.67
CA GLY A 310 7.96 17.30 -1.19
C GLY A 310 9.19 17.21 -0.28
N ALA A 311 9.04 16.75 0.97
CA ALA A 311 10.08 16.75 2.01
C ALA A 311 11.40 16.02 1.68
N PHE A 312 11.46 15.21 0.61
CA PHE A 312 12.74 14.68 0.16
C PHE A 312 13.61 15.76 -0.51
N TRP A 313 13.03 16.78 -1.15
CA TRP A 313 13.77 17.83 -1.84
C TRP A 313 14.02 19.03 -0.91
N HIS A 314 12.99 19.47 -0.20
CA HIS A 314 13.03 20.64 0.68
C HIS A 314 13.47 20.23 2.10
N LYS A 315 14.79 20.15 2.30
CA LYS A 315 15.43 19.79 3.57
C LYS A 315 16.13 20.95 4.28
N ASP A 316 16.22 22.11 3.64
CA ASP A 316 17.08 23.23 4.05
C ASP A 316 16.32 24.53 3.78
N GLN A 317 15.39 24.86 4.68
CA GLN A 317 14.45 25.99 4.53
C GLN A 317 15.15 27.33 4.28
N ASN A 318 16.43 27.48 4.63
CA ASN A 318 17.21 28.68 4.32
C ASN A 318 17.38 28.92 2.82
N ARG A 319 17.39 27.85 2.01
CA ARG A 319 17.45 27.94 0.53
C ARG A 319 16.13 28.37 -0.06
N ASP A 320 15.04 27.89 0.53
CA ASP A 320 13.68 28.26 0.16
C ASP A 320 13.50 29.75 0.50
N ILE A 321 13.78 30.19 1.74
CA ILE A 321 13.79 31.60 2.17
C ILE A 321 14.65 32.50 1.24
N GLU A 322 15.88 32.09 0.92
CA GLU A 322 16.75 32.86 0.00
C GLU A 322 16.31 32.80 -1.48
N ARG A 323 15.42 31.89 -1.87
CA ARG A 323 14.74 31.90 -3.17
C ARG A 323 13.55 32.86 -3.12
N ASP A 324 12.73 32.78 -2.09
CA ASP A 324 11.52 33.58 -1.89
C ASP A 324 11.84 35.07 -1.82
N LYS A 325 12.90 35.43 -1.08
CA LYS A 325 13.46 36.79 -1.01
C LYS A 325 13.84 37.35 -2.39
N LYS A 326 14.28 36.50 -3.32
CA LYS A 326 14.60 36.91 -4.71
C LYS A 326 13.34 37.09 -5.56
N LEU A 327 12.24 36.41 -5.23
CA LEU A 327 10.92 36.60 -5.86
C LEU A 327 10.26 37.89 -5.34
N LEU A 328 10.21 38.11 -4.02
CA LEU A 328 9.64 39.32 -3.41
C LEU A 328 10.40 40.60 -3.80
N ASN A 329 11.71 40.52 -4.02
CA ASN A 329 12.51 41.63 -4.55
C ASN A 329 12.18 42.00 -6.02
N LYS A 330 11.28 41.28 -6.69
CA LYS A 330 10.82 41.58 -8.07
C LYS A 330 9.45 42.23 -8.11
N ASP A 331 8.57 41.87 -7.17
CA ASP A 331 7.25 42.48 -6.96
C ASP A 331 6.87 42.24 -5.49
N GLN A 332 6.83 43.32 -4.70
CA GLN A 332 6.61 43.25 -3.25
C GLN A 332 5.16 42.87 -2.87
N GLU A 333 4.23 42.96 -3.83
CA GLU A 333 2.85 42.52 -3.65
C GLU A 333 2.66 41.02 -3.87
N LEU A 334 3.71 40.31 -4.32
CA LEU A 334 3.67 38.85 -4.44
C LEU A 334 3.43 38.19 -3.08
N LYS A 335 2.64 37.12 -3.11
CA LYS A 335 2.41 36.20 -1.99
C LYS A 335 2.88 34.82 -2.38
N ILE A 336 3.47 34.08 -1.44
CA ILE A 336 4.08 32.77 -1.70
C ILE A 336 3.56 31.77 -0.66
N ILE A 337 3.07 30.61 -1.08
CA ILE A 337 2.59 29.54 -0.20
C ILE A 337 3.29 28.22 -0.53
N HIS A 338 4.01 27.65 0.43
CA HIS A 338 4.65 26.34 0.28
C HIS A 338 3.79 25.25 0.91
N LEU A 339 3.42 24.25 0.12
CA LEU A 339 2.68 23.08 0.56
C LEU A 339 3.69 21.97 0.91
N HIS A 340 4.26 22.04 2.12
CA HIS A 340 5.32 21.12 2.56
C HIS A 340 4.75 19.74 2.93
N PHE A 341 4.91 18.72 2.07
CA PHE A 341 4.49 17.34 2.35
C PHE A 341 5.53 16.63 3.23
N VAL A 342 5.39 16.80 4.55
CA VAL A 342 6.39 16.42 5.56
C VAL A 342 6.56 14.92 5.72
N ASP A 343 7.80 14.44 5.70
CA ASP A 343 8.14 13.07 6.10
C ASP A 343 9.09 13.13 7.29
N LYS A 344 8.71 12.50 8.42
CA LYS A 344 9.51 12.44 9.66
C LYS A 344 10.95 11.91 9.46
N ARG A 345 11.26 11.30 8.30
CA ARG A 345 12.60 10.83 7.88
C ARG A 345 13.46 11.89 7.19
N PHE A 346 12.88 12.97 6.66
CA PHE A 346 13.56 13.93 5.79
C PHE A 346 13.37 15.39 6.20
N SER A 347 12.17 15.76 6.68
CA SER A 347 11.83 17.06 7.24
C SER A 347 11.51 16.92 8.73
N LYS A 348 12.23 17.66 9.58
CA LYS A 348 11.77 17.95 10.94
C LYS A 348 10.78 19.12 10.91
N ASN A 349 10.32 19.57 12.08
CA ASN A 349 9.35 20.66 12.26
C ASN A 349 9.68 21.85 11.34
N ILE A 350 8.70 22.26 10.55
CA ILE A 350 8.76 23.45 9.71
C ILE A 350 8.83 24.66 10.64
N ILE A 351 9.87 25.47 10.49
CA ILE A 351 9.93 26.82 11.07
C ILE A 351 9.19 27.75 10.11
N GLU A 352 8.39 28.69 10.63
CA GLU A 352 7.70 29.71 9.80
C GLU A 352 8.69 30.53 8.97
N ASN A 353 8.28 30.97 7.79
CA ASN A 353 9.13 31.81 6.93
C ASN A 353 9.18 33.23 7.52
N PRO A 354 10.37 33.81 7.77
CA PRO A 354 10.48 35.15 8.37
C PRO A 354 10.19 36.30 7.39
N LEU A 355 9.94 36.01 6.11
CA LEU A 355 9.63 37.02 5.10
C LEU A 355 8.14 37.39 5.12
N PRO A 356 7.78 38.68 5.01
CA PRO A 356 6.38 39.07 4.82
C PRO A 356 5.83 38.47 3.53
N ASN A 357 4.52 38.22 3.50
CA ASN A 357 3.78 37.60 2.39
C ASN A 357 4.19 36.15 2.01
N VAL A 358 5.07 35.48 2.78
CA VAL A 358 5.39 34.05 2.59
C VAL A 358 4.80 33.19 3.70
N TYR A 359 4.19 32.07 3.33
CA TYR A 359 3.47 31.18 4.25
C TYR A 359 3.85 29.72 3.99
N TYR A 360 4.13 28.97 5.06
CA TYR A 360 4.46 27.55 4.99
C TYR A 360 3.32 26.72 5.57
N LEU A 361 2.74 25.81 4.78
CA LEU A 361 1.61 24.96 5.17
C LEU A 361 2.02 23.49 5.25
N GLN A 362 1.97 22.93 6.46
CA GLN A 362 2.37 21.55 6.73
C GLN A 362 1.33 20.54 6.22
N CYS A 363 1.71 19.76 5.22
CA CYS A 363 0.91 18.69 4.61
C CYS A 363 1.44 17.30 5.03
N ASN A 364 0.56 16.29 5.15
CA ASN A 364 0.97 14.94 5.61
C ASN A 364 1.86 14.20 4.58
N PRO A 365 2.74 13.26 5.01
CA PRO A 365 3.69 12.54 4.15
C PRO A 365 3.04 11.74 3.03
N SER A 366 1.79 11.33 3.26
CA SER A 366 0.90 10.87 2.22
C SER A 366 -0.54 11.22 2.59
N THR A 367 -1.40 11.20 1.58
CA THR A 367 -2.86 11.21 1.70
C THR A 367 -3.40 10.00 2.48
N ASP A 368 -2.55 9.01 2.78
CA ASP A 368 -2.91 7.77 3.48
C ASP A 368 -3.00 7.92 5.01
N SER A 369 -2.64 9.08 5.56
CA SER A 369 -3.06 9.52 6.90
C SER A 369 -3.78 10.88 6.92
N PHE A 370 -4.01 11.48 5.75
CA PHE A 370 -4.96 12.56 5.62
C PHE A 370 -6.37 12.04 5.93
N VAL A 371 -7.04 12.73 6.84
CA VAL A 371 -8.45 12.52 7.14
C VAL A 371 -9.16 13.82 6.84
N ASN A 372 -10.20 13.76 6.00
CA ASN A 372 -10.95 14.94 5.60
C ASN A 372 -11.65 15.56 6.85
N PRO A 373 -11.26 16.76 7.30
CA PRO A 373 -11.76 17.36 8.53
C PRO A 373 -13.17 17.93 8.39
N GLU A 374 -13.72 18.01 7.18
CA GLU A 374 -15.11 18.37 6.92
C GLU A 374 -16.03 17.17 7.21
N ILE A 375 -15.60 15.98 6.79
CA ILE A 375 -16.38 14.73 6.82
C ILE A 375 -16.15 13.93 8.12
N PHE A 376 -15.01 14.09 8.79
CA PHE A 376 -14.62 13.30 9.97
C PHE A 376 -14.33 14.16 11.21
N GLU A 377 -14.51 13.58 12.39
CA GLU A 377 -14.25 14.17 13.70
C GLU A 377 -13.51 13.19 14.63
N LYS A 378 -12.76 13.74 15.59
CA LYS A 378 -12.05 12.94 16.61
C LYS A 378 -13.05 12.53 17.71
N ARG A 379 -13.21 11.24 17.98
CA ARG A 379 -14.09 10.70 19.03
C ARG A 379 -13.33 9.84 20.02
N LYS A 380 -13.67 9.96 21.30
CA LYS A 380 -13.01 9.27 22.41
C LYS A 380 -13.45 7.81 22.47
N ILE A 381 -12.51 6.88 22.61
CA ILE A 381 -12.81 5.50 23.03
C ILE A 381 -13.30 5.57 24.48
N LEU A 382 -14.57 5.21 24.69
CA LEU A 382 -15.21 5.17 26.00
C LEU A 382 -14.88 3.88 26.75
N LYS A 383 -14.89 2.75 26.05
CA LYS A 383 -14.60 1.43 26.63
C LYS A 383 -13.84 0.51 25.67
N LYS A 384 -12.98 -0.34 26.22
CA LYS A 384 -12.33 -1.47 25.52
C LYS A 384 -12.57 -2.76 26.30
N GLU A 385 -13.24 -3.73 25.68
CA GLU A 385 -13.50 -5.05 26.29
C GLU A 385 -12.79 -6.16 25.50
N ASP A 386 -11.79 -6.80 26.08
CA ASP A 386 -11.16 -8.00 25.51
C ASP A 386 -11.99 -9.25 25.87
N PHE A 387 -12.21 -10.16 24.92
CA PHE A 387 -13.01 -11.38 25.14
C PHE A 387 -12.55 -12.56 24.28
N ASP A 388 -12.97 -13.77 24.67
CA ASP A 388 -12.49 -15.04 24.13
C ASP A 388 -13.64 -15.87 23.48
N TYR A 389 -13.34 -16.62 22.41
CA TYR A 389 -14.29 -17.44 21.64
C TYR A 389 -13.95 -18.94 21.57
N THR A 390 -13.04 -19.46 22.41
CA THR A 390 -12.47 -20.83 22.38
C THR A 390 -13.43 -22.00 22.13
N LYS A 391 -14.66 -21.99 22.67
CA LYS A 391 -15.55 -23.17 22.62
C LYS A 391 -16.29 -23.31 21.28
N PRO A 392 -16.22 -24.46 20.59
CA PRO A 392 -16.92 -24.68 19.32
C PRO A 392 -18.45 -24.69 19.52
N PRO A 393 -19.23 -24.16 18.57
CA PRO A 393 -20.66 -23.94 18.74
C PRO A 393 -21.48 -25.23 18.55
N LYS A 394 -22.18 -25.69 19.59
CA LYS A 394 -23.18 -26.77 19.46
C LYS A 394 -24.23 -26.38 18.41
N LYS A 395 -24.45 -27.25 17.41
CA LYS A 395 -25.39 -27.07 16.28
C LYS A 395 -25.18 -25.78 15.45
N ASN A 396 -23.95 -25.52 14.97
CA ASN A 396 -23.61 -24.49 13.96
C ASN A 396 -23.91 -23.01 14.30
N ARG A 397 -24.10 -22.65 15.57
CA ARG A 397 -24.50 -21.29 16.03
C ARG A 397 -23.34 -20.29 16.31
N GLY A 398 -22.15 -20.49 15.74
CA GLY A 398 -20.96 -19.66 16.05
C GLY A 398 -20.92 -18.28 15.37
N LYS A 399 -20.24 -17.30 15.98
CA LYS A 399 -19.94 -16.01 15.33
C LYS A 399 -18.85 -16.15 14.25
N TRP A 400 -18.93 -15.26 13.26
CA TRP A 400 -18.02 -15.12 12.13
C TRP A 400 -17.36 -13.74 12.11
N MET A 401 -16.09 -13.68 11.74
CA MET A 401 -15.30 -12.48 11.48
C MET A 401 -15.34 -12.06 10.00
N TYR A 402 -15.03 -10.80 9.68
CA TYR A 402 -15.07 -10.17 8.35
C TYR A 402 -13.97 -9.10 8.16
N ASP A 403 -13.37 -8.94 6.97
CA ASP A 403 -12.42 -7.85 6.63
C ASP A 403 -12.55 -7.43 5.15
N LEU A 404 -12.09 -6.21 4.78
CA LEU A 404 -12.17 -5.65 3.42
C LEU A 404 -10.82 -5.04 2.94
N GLN A 405 -10.54 -5.11 1.64
CA GLN A 405 -9.48 -4.37 0.93
C GLN A 405 -10.08 -3.40 -0.09
N ILE A 406 -9.49 -2.21 -0.31
CA ILE A 406 -10.08 -1.08 -1.07
C ILE A 406 -9.13 -0.56 -2.16
N GLU A 407 -9.67 0.00 -3.24
CA GLU A 407 -8.97 0.66 -4.35
C GLU A 407 -8.39 2.02 -3.89
N ASN A 408 -7.23 2.40 -4.45
CA ASN A 408 -6.49 3.66 -4.21
C ASN A 408 -6.05 3.98 -2.76
N ILE A 409 -6.64 3.41 -1.71
CA ILE A 409 -6.45 3.88 -0.32
C ILE A 409 -6.60 2.77 0.74
N HIS A 410 -6.02 3.00 1.91
CA HIS A 410 -5.85 2.00 2.97
C HIS A 410 -6.98 1.92 4.01
N SER A 411 -8.17 2.46 3.73
CA SER A 411 -9.25 2.51 4.73
C SER A 411 -10.67 2.51 4.18
N PHE A 412 -11.61 2.17 5.06
CA PHE A 412 -13.04 2.32 4.86
C PHE A 412 -13.74 2.69 6.18
N VAL A 413 -14.95 3.24 6.09
CA VAL A 413 -15.77 3.61 7.25
C VAL A 413 -16.69 2.46 7.67
N CYS A 414 -16.48 1.89 8.85
CA CYS A 414 -17.27 0.82 9.44
C CYS A 414 -17.85 1.20 10.82
N ASN A 415 -19.16 1.09 11.01
CA ASN A 415 -19.89 1.62 12.18
C ASN A 415 -19.50 3.08 12.51
N SER A 416 -19.37 3.88 11.44
CA SER A 416 -18.89 5.27 11.45
C SER A 416 -17.46 5.47 11.94
N ILE A 417 -16.63 4.44 12.13
CA ILE A 417 -15.20 4.54 12.51
C ILE A 417 -14.31 4.26 11.29
N ILE A 418 -13.18 4.95 11.14
CA ILE A 418 -12.17 4.64 10.11
C ILE A 418 -11.31 3.45 10.55
N VAL A 419 -11.30 2.39 9.75
CA VAL A 419 -10.53 1.15 10.00
C VAL A 419 -9.55 0.86 8.87
N SER A 420 -8.47 0.14 9.17
CA SER A 420 -7.43 -0.22 8.20
C SER A 420 -7.87 -1.39 7.33
N ASN A 421 -7.45 -1.43 6.06
CA ASN A 421 -7.46 -2.69 5.32
C ASN A 421 -6.25 -3.56 5.68
N SER A 422 -6.50 -4.71 6.32
CA SER A 422 -5.43 -5.49 6.99
C SER A 422 -4.36 -6.05 6.05
N TYR A 423 -4.66 -6.11 4.75
CA TYR A 423 -3.86 -6.80 3.74
C TYR A 423 -2.79 -5.94 3.06
N LEU A 424 -3.03 -4.64 2.82
CA LEU A 424 -2.03 -3.76 2.20
C LEU A 424 -1.02 -3.21 3.21
N GLU A 425 -1.31 -3.28 4.51
CA GLU A 425 -0.41 -2.87 5.58
C GLU A 425 0.74 -3.86 5.89
N TYR A 426 1.20 -4.62 4.87
CA TYR A 426 2.52 -5.22 4.91
C TYR A 426 3.59 -4.11 4.96
N GLY A 427 4.16 -3.91 6.15
CA GLY A 427 5.40 -3.16 6.36
C GLY A 427 5.38 -2.07 7.43
N THR A 428 4.24 -1.77 8.07
CA THR A 428 4.11 -0.58 8.94
C THR A 428 4.22 -0.82 10.44
N TYR A 429 3.96 -2.02 10.98
CA TYR A 429 3.77 -2.17 12.44
C TYR A 429 4.50 -3.31 13.18
N ASP A 430 4.32 -4.61 12.87
CA ASP A 430 4.85 -5.70 13.72
C ASP A 430 6.37 -5.97 13.60
N PHE A 431 7.13 -5.09 12.94
CA PHE A 431 8.60 -5.22 12.81
C PHE A 431 9.31 -5.22 14.18
N TRP A 432 8.87 -4.38 15.11
CA TRP A 432 9.57 -4.09 16.37
C TRP A 432 9.52 -5.26 17.36
N ARG A 433 8.34 -5.88 17.51
CA ARG A 433 8.12 -7.00 18.43
C ARG A 433 8.96 -8.23 18.05
N ARG A 434 9.25 -8.44 16.76
CA ARG A 434 10.08 -9.55 16.27
C ARG A 434 11.53 -9.51 16.79
N PHE A 435 11.99 -8.35 17.27
CA PHE A 435 13.29 -8.16 17.93
C PHE A 435 13.21 -8.06 19.46
N GLY A 436 12.01 -8.19 20.05
CA GLY A 436 11.77 -8.15 21.51
C GLY A 436 11.38 -6.76 22.05
N PHE A 437 11.22 -5.75 21.20
CA PHE A 437 10.84 -4.40 21.65
C PHE A 437 9.34 -4.31 21.93
N GLN A 438 8.98 -3.91 23.15
CA GLN A 438 7.57 -3.71 23.56
C GLN A 438 6.94 -2.42 23.01
N ARG A 439 7.75 -1.50 22.47
CA ARG A 439 7.32 -0.19 21.93
C ARG A 439 8.16 0.15 20.70
N PHE A 440 7.72 1.14 19.92
CA PHE A 440 8.49 1.71 18.83
C PHE A 440 9.79 2.34 19.41
N PRO A 441 11.00 1.99 18.92
CA PRO A 441 12.23 2.53 19.46
C PRO A 441 12.43 3.98 19.00
N GLU A 442 12.75 4.86 19.95
CA GLU A 442 12.99 6.29 19.71
C GLU A 442 14.20 6.56 18.81
N ASN A 443 15.10 5.57 18.68
CA ASN A 443 16.30 5.63 17.85
C ASN A 443 16.25 4.56 16.73
N PRO A 444 16.75 4.87 15.51
CA PRO A 444 16.70 3.95 14.38
C PRO A 444 17.63 2.74 14.59
N ILE A 445 17.03 1.54 14.55
CA ILE A 445 17.72 0.25 14.73
C ILE A 445 18.87 0.10 13.70
N LYS A 446 20.08 -0.15 14.20
CA LYS A 446 21.29 -0.41 13.40
C LYS A 446 21.45 -1.91 13.20
N LYS A 447 22.10 -2.34 12.11
CA LYS A 447 22.26 -3.76 11.76
C LYS A 447 22.89 -4.62 12.87
N LYS A 448 23.75 -4.04 13.72
CA LYS A 448 24.37 -4.76 14.85
C LYS A 448 23.35 -5.19 15.93
N ASP A 449 22.25 -4.45 16.05
CA ASP A 449 21.25 -4.60 17.12
C ASP A 449 20.25 -5.75 16.83
N LEU A 450 20.35 -6.38 15.64
CA LEU A 450 19.60 -7.57 15.25
C LEU A 450 20.28 -8.85 15.76
N LYS A 451 19.55 -9.97 15.89
CA LYS A 451 20.16 -11.28 16.22
C LYS A 451 20.96 -11.81 15.02
N ALA A 452 21.99 -12.65 15.26
CA ALA A 452 22.97 -13.04 14.23
C ALA A 452 22.33 -13.56 12.93
N LYS A 453 21.41 -14.53 13.04
CA LYS A 453 20.63 -15.11 11.92
C LYS A 453 19.82 -14.10 11.09
N ASP A 454 19.47 -12.95 11.67
CA ASP A 454 18.70 -11.89 11.02
C ASP A 454 19.63 -10.87 10.32
N ARG A 455 20.91 -10.77 10.75
CA ARG A 455 21.97 -10.02 10.04
C ARG A 455 22.45 -10.75 8.79
N GLU A 456 22.35 -12.07 8.80
CA GLU A 456 22.84 -12.99 7.78
C GLU A 456 22.01 -12.86 6.49
N GLY A 457 22.69 -12.50 5.40
CA GLY A 457 22.07 -12.14 4.12
C GLY A 457 21.64 -10.68 3.97
N MET A 458 21.74 -9.82 5.00
CA MET A 458 21.66 -8.36 4.79
C MET A 458 22.99 -7.84 4.21
N PRO A 459 23.00 -6.88 3.26
CA PRO A 459 24.23 -6.21 2.80
C PRO A 459 24.98 -5.44 3.91
N LYS A 460 26.24 -5.06 3.66
CA LYS A 460 26.96 -4.06 4.48
C LYS A 460 26.36 -2.67 4.21
N GLY A 461 26.19 -1.86 5.25
CA GLY A 461 25.65 -0.49 5.18
C GLY A 461 24.14 -0.35 4.98
N MET A 462 23.39 -1.44 4.77
CA MET A 462 21.94 -1.37 4.57
C MET A 462 21.18 -1.25 5.89
N MET A 463 20.42 -0.17 6.08
CA MET A 463 19.49 -0.03 7.20
C MET A 463 18.31 -1.01 7.04
N PRO A 464 17.77 -1.61 8.12
CA PRO A 464 16.74 -2.66 8.04
C PRO A 464 15.46 -2.24 7.28
N PHE A 465 15.11 -0.95 7.32
CA PHE A 465 13.91 -0.39 6.70
C PHE A 465 14.01 -0.17 5.18
N ALA A 466 15.23 -0.23 4.61
CA ALA A 466 15.48 0.20 3.23
C ALA A 466 15.01 -0.81 2.16
N SER A 467 14.95 -2.11 2.48
CA SER A 467 14.56 -3.18 1.56
C SER A 467 13.04 -3.24 1.34
N PHE A 468 12.26 -3.13 2.41
CA PHE A 468 10.85 -3.52 2.40
C PHE A 468 9.91 -2.48 1.77
N ARG A 469 10.17 -1.18 1.94
CA ARG A 469 9.36 -0.11 1.29
C ARG A 469 9.35 -0.16 -0.26
N ARG A 470 10.25 -0.91 -0.91
CA ARG A 470 10.34 -1.02 -2.39
C ARG A 470 9.61 -2.22 -3.00
N VAL A 471 9.03 -3.10 -2.19
CA VAL A 471 8.41 -4.36 -2.69
C VAL A 471 6.91 -4.41 -2.42
N LEU A 472 6.44 -3.79 -1.34
CA LEU A 472 5.09 -4.00 -0.79
C LEU A 472 4.04 -3.01 -1.35
N PHE A 473 4.48 -1.97 -2.05
CA PHE A 473 3.66 -0.91 -2.64
C PHE A 473 3.64 -0.92 -4.18
N ASN A 474 3.64 -2.10 -4.79
CA ASN A 474 3.49 -2.22 -6.24
C ASN A 474 2.82 -3.56 -6.61
N PRO A 475 1.57 -3.59 -7.12
CA PRO A 475 0.91 -4.83 -7.52
C PRO A 475 1.68 -5.56 -8.63
N ASN A 476 2.36 -4.85 -9.54
CA ASN A 476 3.28 -5.45 -10.52
C ASN A 476 4.46 -6.21 -9.86
N LYS A 477 4.66 -6.12 -8.54
CA LYS A 477 5.75 -6.77 -7.80
C LYS A 477 5.34 -8.07 -7.11
N MET A 478 4.11 -8.15 -6.60
CA MET A 478 3.49 -9.45 -6.27
C MET A 478 3.08 -10.18 -7.54
N GLU A 479 2.61 -9.47 -8.55
CA GLU A 479 2.50 -10.03 -9.88
C GLU A 479 3.89 -10.41 -10.41
N GLU A 480 5.00 -9.67 -10.21
CA GLU A 480 6.35 -10.19 -10.54
C GLU A 480 6.76 -11.40 -9.69
N ILE A 481 6.26 -11.56 -8.46
CA ILE A 481 6.42 -12.81 -7.70
C ILE A 481 5.73 -13.90 -8.53
N VAL A 482 4.42 -13.76 -8.72
CA VAL A 482 3.55 -14.64 -9.52
C VAL A 482 3.64 -14.39 -11.03
N GLN A 483 4.82 -13.94 -11.46
CA GLN A 483 5.30 -13.73 -12.83
C GLN A 483 6.79 -14.06 -12.91
N ARG A 484 7.33 -14.84 -11.95
CA ARG A 484 8.70 -15.41 -12.03
C ARG A 484 8.82 -16.92 -11.82
N GLY A 485 8.18 -17.52 -10.84
CA GLY A 485 8.32 -18.96 -10.54
C GLY A 485 7.55 -19.91 -11.44
N PHE A 486 7.49 -19.65 -12.75
CA PHE A 486 7.11 -20.52 -13.88
C PHE A 486 8.07 -20.09 -15.00
N ASP A 487 7.68 -19.95 -16.27
CA ASP A 487 8.58 -20.04 -17.43
C ASP A 487 9.46 -21.32 -17.49
N ALA A 488 9.61 -22.11 -16.41
CA ALA A 488 10.86 -22.85 -16.24
C ALA A 488 10.95 -24.20 -15.46
N ALA A 489 10.15 -25.28 -15.45
CA ALA A 489 8.76 -25.77 -15.68
C ALA A 489 7.78 -25.21 -16.72
N VAL A 490 8.32 -24.40 -17.61
CA VAL A 490 8.37 -24.77 -19.03
C VAL A 490 9.83 -25.13 -19.41
N LYS A 491 10.71 -25.36 -18.41
CA LYS A 491 12.16 -25.68 -18.46
C LYS A 491 12.63 -26.60 -17.31
N THR A 492 11.75 -27.46 -16.79
CA THR A 492 12.04 -28.63 -15.94
C THR A 492 11.09 -29.74 -16.38
#